data_AF-A0AAU2CCZ1-F1
#
_entry.id   AF-A0AAU2CCZ1-F1
#
_cell.length_a   1.000
_cell.length_b   1.000
_cell.length_c   1.000
_cell.angle_alpha   90.00
_cell.angle_beta   90.00
_cell.angle_gamma   90.00
#
_symmetry.space_group_name_H-M   'P 1'
#
loop_
_entity.id
_entity.type
_entity.pdbx_description
1 polymer ?
#
loop_
_entity_poly.entity_id
_entity_poly.type
_entity_poly.pdbx_seq_one_letter_code
_entity_poly.pdbx_strand_id
1 'polypeptide(L)'
;MKRILLRSGKSPFDVVPVEEALHRDVIATNSGNLIFSDAAHKILTTPDSEVFSNGMRTDVSAAARINEEYDAFVVPLANAFRPTFEQPLQRLTRLIGKLKIPVVVMGVGAQTGVTYDPARLKPMEASVRAFCAAVLEHSASIGVRGEFTEQYLNDMGFRDVEVIGCPSMFMHGDRLPVEKKTPTLTAESRIGINGSHTAVRGGGLHKVITRTHERYPNLRYIGQNLTDAKQLHWRDVDSPAGRITEMPTHPDHPMYREDKARVYIDPITWIDDLREFDYSFGSRIHGNIAALLAGTPATVLAFDSRTLELCRYFEIPHRLLSEVSADLDPADLYEEADFSGLTGNHKERFDRFTAFLDKNGLPNTFTHGDGGVAFEKKLRSLSFPPGVRPWNDADLASLAGRFGWLQQRITELDTHNAQLKRDLAKNRPGAKAAAKAAAVIPAPSIYRRAKRAVGGPLRRALKPSK
;
A
#
# COMPACT_ATOMS: atom_id res chain seq x y z
N MET A 1 -9.12 28.19 8.44
CA MET A 1 -8.94 26.92 7.71
C MET A 1 -8.23 25.95 8.62
N LYS A 2 -8.88 24.83 8.94
CA LYS A 2 -8.39 23.74 9.80
C LYS A 2 -7.30 22.96 9.07
N ARG A 3 -6.14 22.78 9.69
CA ARG A 3 -5.00 22.05 9.13
C ARG A 3 -5.00 20.63 9.71
N ILE A 4 -5.28 19.64 8.87
CA ILE A 4 -5.37 18.23 9.29
C ILE A 4 -4.09 17.52 8.87
N LEU A 5 -3.33 17.00 9.83
CA LEU A 5 -2.26 16.07 9.54
C LEU A 5 -2.86 14.68 9.32
N LEU A 6 -2.49 14.01 8.23
CA LEU A 6 -2.97 12.68 7.89
C LEU A 6 -1.81 11.69 7.82
N ARG A 7 -1.98 10.54 8.48
CA ARG A 7 -1.08 9.40 8.32
C ARG A 7 -1.25 8.78 6.93
N SER A 8 -0.46 9.24 5.97
CA SER A 8 -0.50 8.83 4.55
C SER A 8 0.89 8.85 3.94
N GLY A 9 1.12 8.12 2.86
CA GLY A 9 2.46 8.02 2.25
C GLY A 9 2.87 9.23 1.42
N LYS A 10 1.89 9.90 0.78
CA LYS A 10 2.05 11.16 0.03
C LYS A 10 0.73 11.92 -0.01
N SER A 11 0.74 13.16 -0.51
CA SER A 11 -0.51 13.81 -0.94
C SER A 11 -0.99 13.19 -2.26
N PRO A 12 -2.31 13.05 -2.48
CA PRO A 12 -2.86 12.66 -3.78
C PRO A 12 -2.49 13.64 -4.89
N PHE A 13 -2.20 14.90 -4.53
CA PHE A 13 -1.74 15.92 -5.48
C PHE A 13 -0.23 15.88 -5.77
N ASP A 14 0.54 15.08 -5.03
CA ASP A 14 1.98 14.92 -5.29
C ASP A 14 2.16 13.94 -6.45
N VAL A 15 2.50 14.47 -7.63
CA VAL A 15 2.92 13.66 -8.78
C VAL A 15 4.38 13.29 -8.60
N VAL A 16 4.65 12.03 -8.24
CA VAL A 16 6.00 11.54 -7.95
C VAL A 16 6.45 10.59 -9.08
N PRO A 17 7.64 10.78 -9.68
CA PRO A 17 8.19 9.84 -10.65
C PRO A 17 8.33 8.43 -10.06
N VAL A 18 8.23 7.39 -10.90
CA VAL A 18 8.25 5.99 -10.46
C VAL A 18 9.51 5.69 -9.64
N GLU A 19 10.67 6.11 -10.11
CA GLU A 19 11.96 5.86 -9.46
C GLU A 19 11.99 6.45 -8.05
N GLU A 20 11.49 7.68 -7.88
CA GLU A 20 11.41 8.34 -6.59
C GLU A 20 10.36 7.68 -5.68
N ALA A 21 9.19 7.32 -6.21
CA ALA A 21 8.13 6.64 -5.48
C ALA A 21 8.63 5.30 -4.89
N LEU A 22 9.39 4.54 -5.68
CA LEU A 22 9.99 3.26 -5.26
C LEU A 22 11.16 3.45 -4.29
N HIS A 23 11.95 4.51 -4.46
CA HIS A 23 13.07 4.82 -3.59
C HIS A 23 12.61 5.26 -2.19
N ARG A 24 11.60 6.13 -2.13
CA ARG A 24 11.06 6.70 -0.88
C ARG A 24 9.99 5.83 -0.23
N ASP A 25 9.53 4.78 -0.91
CA ASP A 25 8.42 3.92 -0.49
C ASP A 25 7.15 4.71 -0.17
N VAL A 26 6.73 5.58 -1.09
CA VAL A 26 5.53 6.43 -0.91
C VAL A 26 4.24 5.60 -0.85
N ILE A 27 4.28 4.34 -1.31
CA ILE A 27 3.17 3.38 -1.19
C ILE A 27 3.18 2.65 0.17
N ALA A 28 4.11 2.96 1.07
CA ALA A 28 4.25 2.33 2.39
C ALA A 28 4.22 0.80 2.32
N THR A 29 5.08 0.22 1.49
CA THR A 29 5.24 -1.21 1.15
C THR A 29 4.09 -1.87 0.40
N ASN A 30 2.92 -1.21 0.28
CA ASN A 30 1.74 -1.75 -0.38
C ASN A 30 0.84 -0.65 -0.96
N SER A 31 0.63 -0.62 -2.28
CA SER A 31 -0.19 0.39 -2.99
C SER A 31 -1.65 0.46 -2.52
N GLY A 32 -2.20 -0.62 -1.95
CA GLY A 32 -3.51 -0.60 -1.30
C GLY A 32 -3.60 0.38 -0.13
N ASN A 33 -2.47 0.77 0.47
CA ASN A 33 -2.42 1.82 1.48
C ASN A 33 -2.76 3.21 0.94
N LEU A 34 -2.48 3.46 -0.34
CA LEU A 34 -2.86 4.71 -0.99
C LEU A 34 -4.36 4.79 -1.19
N ILE A 35 -5.04 3.68 -1.51
CA ILE A 35 -6.50 3.67 -1.75
C ILE A 35 -7.28 4.26 -0.56
N PHE A 36 -6.99 3.81 0.67
CA PHE A 36 -7.70 4.33 1.85
C PHE A 36 -7.16 5.67 2.36
N SER A 37 -5.91 6.03 2.06
CA SER A 37 -5.36 7.33 2.47
C SER A 37 -5.74 8.45 1.50
N ASP A 38 -5.83 8.18 0.20
CA ASP A 38 -6.38 9.11 -0.79
C ASP A 38 -7.87 9.35 -0.55
N ALA A 39 -8.63 8.31 -0.19
CA ALA A 39 -10.01 8.48 0.24
C ALA A 39 -10.10 9.41 1.46
N ALA A 40 -9.25 9.21 2.47
CA ALA A 40 -9.19 10.07 3.63
C ALA A 40 -8.85 11.53 3.29
N HIS A 41 -7.86 11.75 2.40
CA HIS A 41 -7.53 13.08 1.89
C HIS A 41 -8.71 13.73 1.19
N LYS A 42 -9.38 13.00 0.28
CA LYS A 42 -10.57 13.50 -0.42
C LYS A 42 -11.67 13.88 0.56
N ILE A 43 -12.02 12.98 1.47
CA ILE A 43 -13.15 13.12 2.39
C ILE A 43 -12.95 14.30 3.34
N LEU A 44 -11.71 14.54 3.79
CA LEU A 44 -11.41 15.57 4.80
C LEU A 44 -10.99 16.92 4.21
N THR A 45 -10.89 17.04 2.88
CA THR A 45 -10.60 18.30 2.20
C THR A 45 -11.90 19.06 1.96
N THR A 46 -12.03 20.24 2.57
CA THR A 46 -13.20 21.12 2.43
C THR A 46 -12.73 22.56 2.24
N PRO A 47 -13.60 23.53 1.90
CA PRO A 47 -13.21 24.95 1.88
C PRO A 47 -12.61 25.45 3.20
N ASP A 48 -12.99 24.81 4.31
CA ASP A 48 -12.53 25.16 5.66
C ASP A 48 -11.45 24.21 6.20
N SER A 49 -11.01 23.20 5.45
CA SER A 49 -9.99 22.25 5.90
C SER A 49 -8.99 21.85 4.81
N GLU A 50 -7.71 21.88 5.15
CA GLU A 50 -6.61 21.43 4.30
C GLU A 50 -5.91 20.22 4.92
N VAL A 51 -5.63 19.20 4.11
CA VAL A 51 -5.08 17.91 4.57
C VAL A 51 -3.63 17.74 4.12
N PHE A 52 -2.76 17.40 5.05
CA PHE A 52 -1.31 17.27 4.85
C PHE A 52 -0.84 15.85 5.11
N SER A 53 0.02 15.32 4.25
CA SER A 53 0.63 14.01 4.45
C SER A 53 1.80 14.06 5.43
N ASN A 54 1.89 13.10 6.35
CA ASN A 54 3.08 12.91 7.19
C ASN A 54 4.13 11.95 6.58
N GLY A 55 3.91 11.48 5.35
CA GLY A 55 4.81 10.54 4.67
C GLY A 55 4.92 9.16 5.34
N MET A 56 3.90 8.74 6.09
CA MET A 56 3.84 7.50 6.90
C MET A 56 4.94 7.41 7.98
N ARG A 57 5.65 8.50 8.25
CA ARG A 57 6.69 8.55 9.28
C ARG A 57 6.07 8.81 10.65
N THR A 58 6.52 8.03 11.63
CA THR A 58 6.19 8.25 13.04
C THR A 58 7.42 8.83 13.73
N ASP A 59 7.52 10.15 13.74
CA ASP A 59 8.59 10.88 14.42
C ASP A 59 8.07 11.48 15.72
N VAL A 60 8.47 10.88 16.85
CA VAL A 60 8.07 11.33 18.20
C VAL A 60 8.65 12.70 18.53
N SER A 61 9.77 13.10 17.92
CA SER A 61 10.39 14.41 18.15
C SER A 61 9.61 15.55 17.49
N ALA A 62 8.82 15.23 16.45
CA ALA A 62 8.00 16.21 15.74
C ALA A 62 6.74 16.63 16.52
N ALA A 63 6.45 16.05 17.70
CA ALA A 63 5.20 16.30 18.44
C ALA A 63 4.96 17.79 18.76
N ALA A 64 5.99 18.54 19.16
CA ALA A 64 5.85 19.97 19.45
C ALA A 64 5.41 20.77 18.21
N ARG A 65 6.06 20.52 17.08
CA ARG A 65 5.72 21.10 15.78
C ARG A 65 4.30 20.70 15.35
N ILE A 66 3.93 19.43 15.53
CA ILE A 66 2.59 18.95 15.15
C ILE A 66 1.50 19.68 15.95
N ASN A 67 1.70 19.86 17.26
CA ASN A 67 0.76 20.59 18.12
C ASN A 67 0.63 22.08 17.77
N GLU A 68 1.66 22.67 17.16
CA GLU A 68 1.68 24.08 16.77
C GLU A 68 1.07 24.29 15.37
N GLU A 69 1.35 23.39 14.42
CA GLU A 69 1.00 23.57 13.01
C GLU A 69 -0.35 22.96 12.59
N TYR A 70 -0.90 22.00 13.34
CA TYR A 70 -2.09 21.25 12.93
C TYR A 70 -3.17 21.28 14.01
N ASP A 71 -4.42 21.22 13.57
CA ASP A 71 -5.61 21.23 14.43
C ASP A 71 -6.16 19.83 14.73
N ALA A 72 -5.72 18.82 13.98
CA ALA A 72 -6.06 17.42 14.20
C ALA A 72 -5.02 16.49 13.53
N PHE A 73 -4.83 15.30 14.10
CA PHE A 73 -4.08 14.21 13.48
C PHE A 73 -5.00 13.01 13.19
N VAL A 74 -5.29 12.76 11.91
CA VAL A 74 -6.11 11.63 11.49
C VAL A 74 -5.23 10.47 11.07
N VAL A 75 -5.56 9.28 11.56
CA VAL A 75 -4.75 8.07 11.46
C VAL A 75 -5.54 6.94 10.80
N PRO A 76 -5.62 6.90 9.45
CA PRO A 76 -6.13 5.73 8.76
C PRO A 76 -5.16 4.57 8.95
N LEU A 77 -5.68 3.45 9.44
CA LEU A 77 -4.92 2.22 9.62
C LEU A 77 -5.55 1.10 8.78
N ALA A 78 -4.74 0.09 8.49
CA ALA A 78 -5.22 -1.18 7.98
C ALA A 78 -5.28 -2.17 9.17
N ASN A 79 -4.53 -3.24 9.08
CA ASN A 79 -4.31 -4.24 10.12
C ASN A 79 -3.18 -3.87 11.07
N ALA A 80 -3.33 -2.79 11.83
CA ALA A 80 -2.28 -2.36 12.76
C ALA A 80 -2.10 -3.33 13.94
N PHE A 81 -3.15 -4.06 14.35
CA PHE A 81 -3.04 -5.07 15.40
C PHE A 81 -2.58 -6.41 14.79
N ARG A 82 -1.27 -6.46 14.52
CA ARG A 82 -0.56 -7.66 14.08
C ARG A 82 0.85 -7.66 14.67
N PRO A 83 1.45 -8.82 14.98
CA PRO A 83 2.77 -8.88 15.62
C PRO A 83 3.87 -8.13 14.85
N THR A 84 3.87 -8.21 13.51
CA THR A 84 4.88 -7.53 12.68
C THR A 84 4.78 -6.00 12.67
N PHE A 85 3.73 -5.43 13.26
CA PHE A 85 3.51 -3.98 13.35
C PHE A 85 3.54 -3.45 14.79
N GLU A 86 3.83 -4.29 15.79
CA GLU A 86 3.82 -3.87 17.18
C GLU A 86 4.82 -2.73 17.47
N GLN A 87 6.05 -2.81 16.97
CA GLN A 87 7.06 -1.76 17.15
C GLN A 87 6.63 -0.42 16.52
N PRO A 88 6.15 -0.37 15.25
CA PRO A 88 5.48 0.81 14.71
C PRO A 88 4.30 1.32 15.56
N LEU A 89 3.45 0.42 16.07
CA LEU A 89 2.30 0.77 16.92
C LEU A 89 2.76 1.47 18.21
N GLN A 90 3.74 0.90 18.92
CA GLN A 90 4.31 1.50 20.13
C GLN A 90 4.94 2.88 19.87
N ARG A 91 5.62 3.05 18.72
CA ARG A 91 6.12 4.38 18.31
C ARG A 91 4.98 5.37 18.09
N LEU A 92 3.89 4.92 17.47
CA LEU A 92 2.71 5.75 17.21
C LEU A 92 2.04 6.14 18.53
N THR A 93 1.86 5.20 19.46
CA THR A 93 1.38 5.47 20.82
C THR A 93 2.21 6.55 21.52
N ARG A 94 3.55 6.48 21.45
CA ARG A 94 4.43 7.50 22.04
C ARG A 94 4.32 8.88 21.41
N LEU A 95 4.06 8.94 20.10
CA LEU A 95 3.78 10.21 19.44
C LEU A 95 2.44 10.76 19.92
N ILE A 96 1.39 9.94 19.88
CA ILE A 96 0.02 10.32 20.28
C ILE A 96 -0.01 10.87 21.70
N GLY A 97 0.62 10.19 22.68
CA GLY A 97 0.66 10.67 24.07
C GLY A 97 1.46 11.97 24.29
N LYS A 98 2.08 12.55 23.25
CA LYS A 98 2.69 13.89 23.29
C LYS A 98 1.87 14.94 22.54
N LEU A 99 0.80 14.54 21.87
CA LEU A 99 -0.08 15.44 21.15
C LEU A 99 -1.06 16.11 22.12
N LYS A 100 -1.47 17.32 21.78
CA LYS A 100 -2.47 18.12 22.49
C LYS A 100 -3.71 18.38 21.64
N ILE A 101 -3.67 17.91 20.40
CA ILE A 101 -4.70 18.07 19.38
C ILE A 101 -5.51 16.78 19.27
N PRO A 102 -6.74 16.83 18.75
CA PRO A 102 -7.52 15.63 18.45
C PRO A 102 -6.74 14.61 17.61
N VAL A 103 -6.87 13.33 17.98
CA VAL A 103 -6.25 12.22 17.25
C VAL A 103 -7.30 11.19 16.90
N VAL A 104 -7.68 11.09 15.63
CA VAL A 104 -8.81 10.24 15.21
C VAL A 104 -8.31 9.04 14.41
N VAL A 105 -8.55 7.84 14.93
CA VAL A 105 -8.26 6.59 14.21
C VAL A 105 -9.40 6.26 13.27
N MET A 106 -9.15 6.42 11.97
CA MET A 106 -10.14 6.21 10.92
C MET A 106 -10.02 4.80 10.32
N GLY A 107 -10.46 3.83 11.11
CA GLY A 107 -10.44 2.41 10.74
C GLY A 107 -9.13 1.76 11.14
N VAL A 108 -9.20 0.80 12.05
CA VAL A 108 -8.11 -0.13 12.40
C VAL A 108 -8.64 -1.56 12.46
N GLY A 109 -7.80 -2.54 12.13
CA GLY A 109 -8.15 -3.96 12.11
C GLY A 109 -7.18 -4.84 12.88
N ALA A 110 -7.71 -5.91 13.45
CA ALA A 110 -6.97 -7.01 14.05
C ALA A 110 -6.74 -8.16 13.07
N GLN A 111 -5.53 -8.74 13.07
CA GLN A 111 -5.17 -9.80 12.13
C GLN A 111 -4.83 -11.12 12.82
N THR A 112 -5.68 -12.11 12.57
CA THR A 112 -5.58 -13.51 12.98
C THR A 112 -5.79 -14.42 11.75
N GLY A 113 -5.93 -15.74 11.98
CA GLY A 113 -6.37 -16.66 10.92
C GLY A 113 -7.87 -16.50 10.62
N VAL A 114 -8.37 -17.16 9.57
CA VAL A 114 -9.79 -17.08 9.17
C VAL A 114 -10.77 -17.61 10.22
N THR A 115 -10.29 -18.39 11.20
CA THR A 115 -11.04 -18.87 12.37
C THR A 115 -11.15 -17.84 13.50
N TYR A 116 -10.55 -16.66 13.33
CA TYR A 116 -10.53 -15.57 14.32
C TYR A 116 -9.88 -15.90 15.67
N ASP A 117 -8.98 -16.90 15.72
CA ASP A 117 -8.26 -17.26 16.96
C ASP A 117 -7.41 -16.08 17.51
N PRO A 118 -7.77 -15.50 18.67
CA PRO A 118 -7.06 -14.35 19.24
C PRO A 118 -5.73 -14.72 19.90
N ALA A 119 -5.39 -16.01 20.03
CA ALA A 119 -4.16 -16.45 20.70
C ALA A 119 -2.89 -15.79 20.13
N ARG A 120 -2.88 -15.52 18.82
CA ARG A 120 -1.78 -14.83 18.13
C ARG A 120 -1.62 -13.36 18.55
N LEU A 121 -2.69 -12.73 19.03
CA LEU A 121 -2.70 -11.32 19.43
C LEU A 121 -2.46 -11.14 20.93
N LYS A 122 -2.64 -12.18 21.75
CA LYS A 122 -2.38 -12.12 23.21
C LYS A 122 -1.05 -11.46 23.58
N PRO A 123 0.10 -11.80 22.94
CA PRO A 123 1.39 -11.19 23.32
C PRO A 123 1.46 -9.68 23.12
N MET A 124 0.64 -9.12 22.21
CA MET A 124 0.65 -7.68 21.90
C MET A 124 -0.48 -6.89 22.54
N GLU A 125 -1.37 -7.53 23.33
CA GLU A 125 -2.51 -6.85 23.97
C GLU A 125 -2.08 -5.66 24.83
N ALA A 126 -0.94 -5.73 25.51
CA ALA A 126 -0.41 -4.60 26.28
C ALA A 126 -0.15 -3.37 25.38
N SER A 127 0.46 -3.61 24.21
CA SER A 127 0.72 -2.56 23.21
C SER A 127 -0.59 -2.03 22.61
N VAL A 128 -1.58 -2.89 22.36
CA VAL A 128 -2.90 -2.49 21.84
C VAL A 128 -3.68 -1.67 22.87
N ARG A 129 -3.70 -2.08 24.14
CA ARG A 129 -4.32 -1.33 25.24
C ARG A 129 -3.71 0.06 25.39
N ALA A 130 -2.39 0.15 25.41
CA ALA A 130 -1.69 1.44 25.48
C ALA A 130 -2.01 2.34 24.28
N PHE A 131 -2.09 1.77 23.08
CA PHE A 131 -2.49 2.52 21.89
C PHE A 131 -3.94 3.04 21.98
N CYS A 132 -4.90 2.18 22.34
CA CYS A 132 -6.30 2.56 22.40
C CYS A 132 -6.56 3.61 23.49
N ALA A 133 -5.94 3.45 24.67
CA ALA A 133 -6.02 4.44 25.74
C ALA A 133 -5.50 5.81 25.28
N ALA A 134 -4.31 5.85 24.66
CA ALA A 134 -3.73 7.10 24.16
C ALA A 134 -4.60 7.75 23.06
N VAL A 135 -5.29 6.98 22.22
CA VAL A 135 -6.20 7.54 21.21
C VAL A 135 -7.45 8.13 21.87
N LEU A 136 -8.05 7.42 22.84
CA LEU A 136 -9.29 7.85 23.50
C LEU A 136 -9.10 9.05 24.43
N GLU A 137 -7.87 9.40 24.81
CA GLU A 137 -7.55 10.69 25.44
C GLU A 137 -7.79 11.89 24.50
N HIS A 138 -7.85 11.66 23.18
CA HIS A 138 -7.94 12.69 22.15
C HIS A 138 -9.09 12.50 21.14
N SER A 139 -9.92 11.46 21.31
CA SER A 139 -10.94 11.03 20.35
C SER A 139 -12.22 10.64 21.09
N ALA A 140 -13.38 10.93 20.50
CA ALA A 140 -14.66 10.50 21.07
C ALA A 140 -14.90 8.99 20.92
N SER A 141 -14.24 8.36 19.94
CA SER A 141 -14.25 6.91 19.73
C SER A 141 -13.11 6.46 18.81
N ILE A 142 -12.90 5.15 18.71
CA ILE A 142 -11.99 4.50 17.76
C ILE A 142 -12.80 3.85 16.65
N GLY A 143 -12.53 4.25 15.40
CA GLY A 143 -13.11 3.59 14.23
C GLY A 143 -12.39 2.27 13.93
N VAL A 144 -13.13 1.17 13.83
CA VAL A 144 -12.61 -0.16 13.48
C VAL A 144 -13.17 -0.67 12.15
N ARG A 145 -12.47 -1.63 11.55
CA ARG A 145 -12.78 -2.14 10.20
C ARG A 145 -13.88 -3.20 10.15
N GLY A 146 -14.27 -3.77 11.29
CA GLY A 146 -15.33 -4.77 11.39
C GLY A 146 -15.56 -5.22 12.83
N GLU A 147 -16.56 -6.08 12.99
CA GLU A 147 -17.08 -6.56 14.28
C GLU A 147 -16.08 -7.43 15.04
N PHE A 148 -15.21 -8.16 14.34
CA PHE A 148 -14.17 -8.95 15.02
C PHE A 148 -13.19 -8.05 15.77
N THR A 149 -12.73 -6.98 15.13
CA THR A 149 -11.84 -6.02 15.75
C THR A 149 -12.55 -5.25 16.87
N GLU A 150 -13.82 -4.91 16.69
CA GLU A 150 -14.66 -4.33 17.75
C GLU A 150 -14.72 -5.26 18.97
N GLN A 151 -15.07 -6.53 18.78
CA GLN A 151 -15.15 -7.52 19.84
C GLN A 151 -13.79 -7.69 20.55
N TYR A 152 -12.69 -7.74 19.79
CA TYR A 152 -11.34 -7.82 20.35
C TYR A 152 -11.02 -6.63 21.27
N LEU A 153 -11.42 -5.41 20.91
CA LEU A 153 -11.24 -4.24 21.78
C LEU A 153 -12.22 -4.22 22.97
N ASN A 154 -13.46 -4.67 22.76
CA ASN A 154 -14.47 -4.84 23.81
C ASN A 154 -14.04 -5.82 24.90
N ASP A 155 -13.43 -6.94 24.51
CA ASP A 155 -12.86 -7.93 25.44
C ASP A 155 -11.69 -7.36 26.25
N MET A 156 -11.04 -6.31 25.73
CA MET A 156 -10.05 -5.53 26.45
C MET A 156 -10.65 -4.40 27.30
N GLY A 157 -11.97 -4.22 27.32
CA GLY A 157 -12.67 -3.24 28.15
C GLY A 157 -12.84 -1.86 27.52
N PHE A 158 -12.53 -1.68 26.24
CA PHE A 158 -12.83 -0.45 25.52
C PHE A 158 -14.26 -0.49 25.00
N ARG A 159 -15.05 0.58 25.24
CA ARG A 159 -16.46 0.66 24.82
C ARG A 159 -16.70 1.74 23.76
N ASP A 160 -15.84 2.76 23.70
CA ASP A 160 -15.88 3.82 22.70
C ASP A 160 -15.24 3.36 21.38
N VAL A 161 -15.82 2.31 20.80
CA VAL A 161 -15.37 1.66 19.57
C VAL A 161 -16.54 1.61 18.60
N GLU A 162 -16.30 1.96 17.33
CA GLU A 162 -17.35 2.02 16.31
C GLU A 162 -16.92 1.31 15.04
N VAL A 163 -17.75 0.39 14.55
CA VAL A 163 -17.51 -0.29 13.26
C VAL A 163 -17.86 0.64 12.11
N ILE A 164 -16.83 1.13 11.43
CA ILE A 164 -16.93 2.06 10.29
C ILE A 164 -16.37 1.49 8.98
N GLY A 165 -15.72 0.33 9.05
CA GLY A 165 -15.09 -0.28 7.88
C GLY A 165 -13.85 0.47 7.38
N CYS A 166 -13.64 0.45 6.07
CA CYS A 166 -12.51 1.10 5.40
C CYS A 166 -12.99 2.38 4.71
N PRO A 167 -12.36 3.54 4.94
CA PRO A 167 -12.79 4.81 4.35
C PRO A 167 -12.76 4.82 2.81
N SER A 168 -11.97 3.93 2.19
CA SER A 168 -11.95 3.80 0.73
C SER A 168 -13.30 3.47 0.12
N MET A 169 -14.16 2.72 0.82
CA MET A 169 -15.48 2.34 0.27
C MET A 169 -16.40 3.55 0.09
N PHE A 170 -16.13 4.65 0.81
CA PHE A 170 -16.91 5.88 0.77
C PHE A 170 -16.28 6.94 -0.13
N MET A 171 -15.26 6.59 -0.94
CA MET A 171 -14.59 7.55 -1.82
C MET A 171 -15.56 8.28 -2.76
N HIS A 172 -16.65 7.64 -3.17
CA HIS A 172 -17.69 8.21 -4.04
C HIS A 172 -19.00 8.58 -3.31
N GLY A 173 -18.99 8.60 -1.97
CA GLY A 173 -20.15 8.97 -1.16
C GLY A 173 -21.06 7.79 -0.81
N ASP A 174 -22.37 8.08 -0.72
CA ASP A 174 -23.43 7.18 -0.25
C ASP A 174 -23.88 6.15 -1.30
N ARG A 175 -23.28 6.17 -2.49
CA ARG A 175 -23.56 5.24 -3.59
C ARG A 175 -22.29 4.54 -4.04
N LEU A 176 -22.44 3.25 -4.32
CA LEU A 176 -21.42 2.41 -4.92
C LEU A 176 -22.08 1.60 -6.06
N PRO A 177 -22.23 2.18 -7.26
CA PRO A 177 -22.89 1.51 -8.36
C PRO A 177 -21.95 0.44 -8.95
N VAL A 178 -22.04 -0.78 -8.45
CA VAL A 178 -21.33 -1.95 -8.95
C VAL A 178 -22.35 -2.96 -9.43
N GLU A 179 -22.23 -3.33 -10.70
CA GLU A 179 -23.08 -4.31 -11.35
C GLU A 179 -22.27 -5.14 -12.34
N LYS A 180 -22.83 -6.28 -12.75
CA LYS A 180 -22.22 -7.15 -13.75
C LYS A 180 -22.29 -6.43 -15.11
N LYS A 181 -21.13 -6.18 -15.73
CA LYS A 181 -21.01 -5.49 -17.03
C LYS A 181 -21.44 -6.35 -18.22
N THR A 182 -21.44 -7.67 -18.07
CA THR A 182 -21.79 -8.65 -19.10
C THR A 182 -22.60 -9.79 -18.47
N PRO A 183 -23.50 -10.49 -19.20
CA PRO A 183 -24.21 -11.64 -18.66
C PRO A 183 -23.27 -12.77 -18.21
N THR A 184 -22.19 -13.00 -18.97
CA THR A 184 -21.20 -14.05 -18.72
C THR A 184 -19.80 -13.58 -19.09
N LEU A 185 -18.79 -14.19 -18.47
CA LEU A 185 -17.39 -14.01 -18.90
C LEU A 185 -17.07 -14.97 -20.04
N THR A 186 -16.21 -14.52 -20.95
CA THR A 186 -15.71 -15.29 -22.09
C THR A 186 -14.19 -15.20 -22.16
N ALA A 187 -13.54 -15.98 -23.01
CA ALA A 187 -12.08 -15.91 -23.18
C ALA A 187 -11.57 -14.50 -23.51
N GLU A 188 -12.38 -13.69 -24.20
CA GLU A 188 -12.04 -12.31 -24.56
C GLU A 188 -12.22 -11.30 -23.42
N SER A 189 -12.86 -11.70 -22.32
CA SER A 189 -13.10 -10.81 -21.18
C SER A 189 -11.80 -10.29 -20.57
N ARG A 190 -11.80 -9.00 -20.22
CA ARG A 190 -10.70 -8.33 -19.52
C ARG A 190 -10.83 -8.61 -18.03
N ILE A 191 -10.04 -9.56 -17.54
CA ILE A 191 -10.07 -9.99 -16.13
C ILE A 191 -8.82 -9.50 -15.39
N GLY A 192 -9.04 -8.89 -14.23
CA GLY A 192 -7.99 -8.53 -13.28
C GLY A 192 -7.82 -9.63 -12.24
N ILE A 193 -6.57 -10.04 -11.98
CA ILE A 193 -6.24 -10.94 -10.87
C ILE A 193 -5.20 -10.30 -9.95
N ASN A 194 -5.39 -10.41 -8.64
CA ASN A 194 -4.45 -9.87 -7.66
C ASN A 194 -4.05 -10.90 -6.59
N GLY A 195 -2.84 -10.79 -6.05
CA GLY A 195 -2.29 -11.78 -5.14
C GLY A 195 -1.39 -11.19 -4.05
N SER A 196 -1.43 -11.77 -2.85
CA SER A 196 -0.32 -11.60 -1.91
C SER A 196 0.74 -12.68 -2.13
N HIS A 197 2.01 -12.37 -1.89
CA HIS A 197 3.09 -13.35 -1.92
C HIS A 197 2.77 -14.59 -1.06
N THR A 198 2.13 -14.38 0.09
CA THR A 198 1.68 -15.47 0.97
C THR A 198 0.59 -16.32 0.31
N ALA A 199 -0.41 -15.71 -0.31
CA ALA A 199 -1.48 -16.44 -1.01
C ALA A 199 -0.97 -17.19 -2.25
N VAL A 200 -0.03 -16.59 -3.00
CA VAL A 200 0.57 -17.21 -4.20
C VAL A 200 1.41 -18.42 -3.82
N ARG A 201 2.37 -18.26 -2.88
CA ARG A 201 3.28 -19.33 -2.48
C ARG A 201 2.63 -20.40 -1.61
N GLY A 202 1.88 -19.98 -0.59
CA GLY A 202 1.35 -20.86 0.45
C GLY A 202 -0.13 -21.19 0.33
N GLY A 203 -0.92 -20.35 -0.34
CA GLY A 203 -2.37 -20.48 -0.44
C GLY A 203 -2.87 -21.11 -1.76
N GLY A 204 -1.99 -21.61 -2.62
CA GLY A 204 -2.37 -22.24 -3.89
C GLY A 204 -2.82 -21.29 -5.00
N LEU A 205 -2.83 -19.97 -4.78
CA LEU A 205 -3.28 -18.98 -5.76
C LEU A 205 -2.45 -19.00 -7.06
N HIS A 206 -1.17 -19.43 -7.03
CA HIS A 206 -0.36 -19.59 -8.25
C HIS A 206 -0.98 -20.56 -9.26
N LYS A 207 -1.69 -21.60 -8.80
CA LYS A 207 -2.35 -22.57 -9.69
C LYS A 207 -3.54 -21.92 -10.40
N VAL A 208 -4.35 -21.19 -9.64
CA VAL A 208 -5.47 -20.40 -10.18
C VAL A 208 -4.98 -19.36 -11.19
N ILE A 209 -3.89 -18.64 -10.87
CA ILE A 209 -3.25 -17.69 -11.80
C ILE A 209 -2.86 -18.39 -13.10
N THR A 210 -2.14 -19.50 -13.02
CA THR A 210 -1.69 -20.26 -14.20
C THR A 210 -2.86 -20.72 -15.05
N ARG A 211 -3.87 -21.37 -14.44
CA ARG A 211 -5.08 -21.84 -15.16
C ARG A 211 -5.88 -20.72 -15.77
N THR A 212 -6.05 -19.62 -15.05
CA THR A 212 -6.77 -18.44 -15.58
C THR A 212 -6.01 -17.85 -16.76
N HIS A 213 -4.67 -17.77 -16.69
CA HIS A 213 -3.83 -17.26 -17.75
C HIS A 213 -3.90 -18.13 -19.02
N GLU A 214 -4.00 -19.46 -18.87
CA GLU A 214 -4.24 -20.39 -19.99
C GLU A 214 -5.59 -20.16 -20.68
N ARG A 215 -6.65 -19.83 -19.92
CA ARG A 215 -8.03 -19.69 -20.43
C ARG A 215 -8.37 -18.29 -20.95
N TYR A 216 -7.79 -17.25 -20.36
CA TYR A 216 -8.15 -15.84 -20.62
C TYR A 216 -6.93 -15.07 -21.15
N PRO A 217 -6.78 -14.94 -22.49
CA PRO A 217 -5.67 -14.22 -23.11
C PRO A 217 -5.49 -12.78 -22.63
N ASN A 218 -6.60 -12.11 -22.26
CA ASN A 218 -6.61 -10.70 -21.81
C ASN A 218 -6.43 -10.52 -20.29
N LEU A 219 -6.08 -11.58 -19.55
CA LEU A 219 -5.83 -11.53 -18.11
C LEU A 219 -4.72 -10.53 -17.74
N ARG A 220 -4.94 -9.75 -16.69
CA ARG A 220 -3.93 -8.88 -16.09
C ARG A 220 -3.70 -9.18 -14.62
N TYR A 221 -2.44 -9.36 -14.25
CA TYR A 221 -2.03 -9.42 -12.85
C TYR A 221 -1.77 -8.02 -12.29
N ILE A 222 -2.39 -7.71 -11.16
CA ILE A 222 -2.26 -6.45 -10.45
C ILE A 222 -1.47 -6.69 -9.15
N GLY A 223 -0.17 -6.42 -9.21
CA GLY A 223 0.72 -6.41 -8.05
C GLY A 223 0.47 -5.19 -7.17
N GLN A 224 0.87 -5.29 -5.90
CA GLN A 224 0.61 -4.24 -4.91
C GLN A 224 1.76 -3.97 -3.97
N ASN A 225 2.72 -4.89 -3.80
CA ASN A 225 3.86 -4.65 -2.92
C ASN A 225 4.92 -3.75 -3.57
N LEU A 226 5.71 -3.08 -2.73
CA LEU A 226 6.94 -2.42 -3.19
C LEU A 226 7.87 -3.39 -3.91
N THR A 227 7.98 -4.64 -3.43
CA THR A 227 8.74 -5.69 -4.11
C THR A 227 8.21 -5.96 -5.52
N ASP A 228 6.89 -6.06 -5.71
CA ASP A 228 6.27 -6.25 -7.03
C ASP A 228 6.70 -5.13 -7.98
N ALA A 229 6.58 -3.88 -7.53
CA ALA A 229 6.93 -2.72 -8.34
C ALA A 229 8.44 -2.66 -8.65
N LYS A 230 9.30 -3.07 -7.71
CA LYS A 230 10.75 -3.17 -7.92
C LYS A 230 11.14 -4.32 -8.84
N GLN A 231 10.40 -5.43 -8.88
CA GLN A 231 10.62 -6.49 -9.87
C GLN A 231 10.21 -6.01 -11.27
N LEU A 232 9.06 -5.35 -11.38
CA LEU A 232 8.58 -4.80 -12.66
C LEU A 232 9.53 -3.73 -13.18
N HIS A 233 9.88 -2.78 -12.33
CA HIS A 233 10.75 -1.68 -12.71
C HIS A 233 12.22 -2.14 -12.71
N TRP A 234 12.85 -2.45 -11.58
CA TRP A 234 14.30 -2.70 -11.51
C TRP A 234 14.76 -4.13 -11.82
N ARG A 235 13.84 -5.08 -12.05
CA ARG A 235 14.14 -6.53 -12.02
C ARG A 235 14.79 -6.99 -10.71
N ASP A 236 14.50 -6.29 -9.61
CA ASP A 236 15.04 -6.60 -8.29
C ASP A 236 14.39 -7.88 -7.74
N VAL A 237 15.19 -8.94 -7.65
CA VAL A 237 14.81 -10.26 -7.10
C VAL A 237 15.60 -10.60 -5.83
N ASP A 238 16.25 -9.60 -5.20
CA ASP A 238 17.21 -9.87 -4.12
C ASP A 238 16.51 -10.21 -2.80
N SER A 239 15.29 -9.71 -2.59
CA SER A 239 14.51 -9.97 -1.37
C SER A 239 13.91 -11.39 -1.35
N PRO A 240 13.64 -11.98 -0.16
CA PRO A 240 12.98 -13.29 -0.08
C PRO A 240 11.63 -13.36 -0.80
N ALA A 241 10.84 -12.27 -0.77
CA ALA A 241 9.59 -12.17 -1.53
C ALA A 241 9.85 -12.04 -3.04
N GLY A 242 10.92 -11.32 -3.41
CA GLY A 242 11.34 -11.10 -4.79
C GLY A 242 11.85 -12.33 -5.52
N ARG A 243 12.16 -13.43 -4.81
CA ARG A 243 12.62 -14.71 -5.38
C ARG A 243 11.50 -15.71 -5.67
N ILE A 244 10.25 -15.35 -5.40
CA ILE A 244 9.09 -16.23 -5.65
C ILE A 244 8.78 -16.17 -7.15
N THR A 245 9.20 -17.20 -7.88
CA THR A 245 9.11 -17.26 -9.35
C THR A 245 7.68 -17.43 -9.85
N GLU A 246 6.78 -17.94 -9.00
CA GLU A 246 5.36 -18.10 -9.28
C GLU A 246 4.57 -16.77 -9.24
N MET A 247 5.20 -15.67 -8.84
CA MET A 247 4.59 -14.34 -8.92
C MET A 247 4.61 -13.84 -10.36
N PRO A 248 3.49 -13.35 -10.92
CA PRO A 248 3.47 -12.76 -12.28
C PRO A 248 4.36 -11.53 -12.46
N THR A 249 4.81 -10.92 -11.36
CA THR A 249 5.77 -9.80 -11.35
C THR A 249 7.22 -10.25 -11.39
N HIS A 250 7.50 -11.55 -11.25
CA HIS A 250 8.84 -12.11 -11.35
C HIS A 250 9.31 -12.19 -12.82
N PRO A 251 10.56 -11.81 -13.17
CA PRO A 251 11.06 -11.84 -14.56
C PRO A 251 11.02 -13.20 -15.27
N ASP A 252 10.96 -14.29 -14.52
CA ASP A 252 10.87 -15.65 -15.05
C ASP A 252 9.43 -16.13 -15.33
N HIS A 253 8.42 -15.41 -14.84
CA HIS A 253 7.03 -15.78 -15.03
C HIS A 253 6.54 -15.42 -16.45
N PRO A 254 5.76 -16.27 -17.14
CA PRO A 254 5.25 -15.99 -18.49
C PRO A 254 4.51 -14.65 -18.61
N MET A 255 3.56 -14.40 -17.69
CA MET A 255 2.83 -13.12 -17.63
C MET A 255 3.73 -11.87 -17.47
N TYR A 256 4.93 -12.00 -16.88
CA TYR A 256 5.88 -10.88 -16.86
C TYR A 256 6.30 -10.55 -18.29
N ARG A 257 6.79 -11.55 -19.03
CA ARG A 257 7.32 -11.43 -20.40
C ARG A 257 6.26 -11.02 -21.41
N GLU A 258 5.01 -11.42 -21.17
CA GLU A 258 3.84 -11.03 -21.97
C GLU A 258 3.30 -9.64 -21.64
N ASP A 259 3.97 -8.88 -20.75
CA ASP A 259 3.54 -7.55 -20.33
C ASP A 259 2.15 -7.53 -19.66
N LYS A 260 1.82 -8.60 -18.93
CA LYS A 260 0.52 -8.79 -18.26
C LYS A 260 0.53 -8.46 -16.77
N ALA A 261 1.61 -7.89 -16.24
CA ALA A 261 1.68 -7.47 -14.83
C ALA A 261 1.70 -5.94 -14.70
N ARG A 262 1.02 -5.38 -13.70
CA ARG A 262 1.04 -3.94 -13.39
C ARG A 262 1.14 -3.70 -11.89
N VAL A 263 1.77 -2.60 -11.48
CA VAL A 263 1.66 -2.04 -10.13
C VAL A 263 1.40 -0.54 -10.23
N TYR A 264 0.38 -0.04 -9.54
CA TYR A 264 0.05 1.39 -9.56
C TYR A 264 0.60 2.06 -8.31
N ILE A 265 1.20 3.24 -8.50
CA ILE A 265 1.71 4.09 -7.42
C ILE A 265 0.77 5.28 -7.11
N ASP A 266 -0.36 5.35 -7.82
CA ASP A 266 -1.40 6.37 -7.67
C ASP A 266 -2.80 5.74 -7.83
N PRO A 267 -3.68 5.83 -6.81
CA PRO A 267 -5.06 5.33 -6.85
C PRO A 267 -5.86 5.75 -8.09
N ILE A 268 -5.76 7.01 -8.53
CA ILE A 268 -6.51 7.50 -9.70
C ILE A 268 -6.20 6.68 -10.96
N THR A 269 -4.92 6.45 -11.26
CA THR A 269 -4.52 5.66 -12.44
C THR A 269 -4.89 4.19 -12.32
N TRP A 270 -4.91 3.66 -11.09
CA TRP A 270 -5.32 2.28 -10.82
C TRP A 270 -6.83 2.10 -11.06
N ILE A 271 -7.64 2.96 -10.46
CA ILE A 271 -9.09 2.92 -10.58
C ILE A 271 -9.49 3.15 -12.04
N ASP A 272 -8.89 4.14 -12.71
CA ASP A 272 -9.21 4.45 -14.10
C ASP A 272 -8.85 3.29 -15.06
N ASP A 273 -7.71 2.61 -14.89
CA ASP A 273 -7.38 1.41 -15.69
C ASP A 273 -8.36 0.26 -15.44
N LEU A 274 -8.80 0.07 -14.18
CA LEU A 274 -9.75 -0.99 -13.84
C LEU A 274 -11.17 -0.74 -14.37
N ARG A 275 -11.55 0.48 -14.77
CA ARG A 275 -12.88 0.78 -15.36
C ARG A 275 -13.12 -0.02 -16.64
N GLU A 276 -12.05 -0.35 -17.34
CA GLU A 276 -12.09 -1.10 -18.58
C GLU A 276 -12.28 -2.61 -18.35
N PHE A 277 -12.10 -3.11 -17.13
CA PHE A 277 -12.18 -4.55 -16.87
C PHE A 277 -13.62 -5.01 -16.71
N ASP A 278 -13.90 -6.24 -17.16
CA ASP A 278 -15.20 -6.88 -17.00
C ASP A 278 -15.37 -7.46 -15.59
N TYR A 279 -14.25 -7.87 -14.98
CA TYR A 279 -14.22 -8.49 -13.67
C TYR A 279 -12.84 -8.39 -13.00
N SER A 280 -12.80 -8.39 -11.67
CA SER A 280 -11.56 -8.54 -10.89
C SER A 280 -11.74 -9.57 -9.78
N PHE A 281 -10.70 -10.35 -9.49
CA PHE A 281 -10.72 -11.22 -8.32
C PHE A 281 -9.32 -11.42 -7.72
N GLY A 282 -9.27 -11.94 -6.50
CA GLY A 282 -8.00 -12.33 -5.89
C GLY A 282 -7.93 -12.05 -4.40
N SER A 283 -6.74 -12.25 -3.83
CA SER A 283 -6.54 -12.28 -2.37
C SER A 283 -6.26 -10.92 -1.72
N ARG A 284 -6.16 -9.85 -2.51
CA ARG A 284 -5.91 -8.50 -2.00
C ARG A 284 -7.20 -7.71 -1.93
N ILE A 285 -7.66 -7.46 -0.71
CA ILE A 285 -8.86 -6.66 -0.47
C ILE A 285 -8.84 -5.31 -1.19
N HIS A 286 -7.75 -4.52 -1.09
CA HIS A 286 -7.69 -3.23 -1.77
C HIS A 286 -7.54 -3.32 -3.29
N GLY A 287 -7.11 -4.47 -3.83
CA GLY A 287 -7.14 -4.69 -5.28
C GLY A 287 -8.56 -4.84 -5.81
N ASN A 288 -9.38 -5.59 -5.08
CA ASN A 288 -10.79 -5.75 -5.42
C ASN A 288 -11.58 -4.48 -5.08
N ILE A 289 -11.28 -3.77 -3.98
CA ILE A 289 -11.89 -2.46 -3.69
C ILE A 289 -11.58 -1.44 -4.80
N ALA A 290 -10.34 -1.40 -5.32
CA ALA A 290 -10.02 -0.52 -6.45
C ALA A 290 -10.89 -0.84 -7.68
N ALA A 291 -11.20 -2.12 -7.93
CA ALA A 291 -12.12 -2.53 -8.99
C ALA A 291 -13.56 -2.09 -8.69
N LEU A 292 -14.05 -2.32 -7.47
CA LEU A 292 -15.39 -1.88 -7.06
C LEU A 292 -15.57 -0.36 -7.19
N LEU A 293 -14.56 0.42 -6.79
CA LEU A 293 -14.54 1.88 -6.98
C LEU A 293 -14.53 2.30 -8.46
N ALA A 294 -13.96 1.46 -9.33
CA ALA A 294 -14.00 1.65 -10.78
C ALA A 294 -15.36 1.25 -11.41
N GLY A 295 -16.32 0.74 -10.63
CA GLY A 295 -17.56 0.15 -11.14
C GLY A 295 -17.35 -1.23 -11.77
N THR A 296 -16.21 -1.87 -11.52
CA THR A 296 -15.89 -3.21 -12.01
C THR A 296 -16.26 -4.24 -10.93
N PRO A 297 -17.12 -5.22 -11.25
CA PRO A 297 -17.51 -6.24 -10.28
C PRO A 297 -16.29 -7.03 -9.82
N ALA A 298 -16.26 -7.39 -8.54
CA ALA A 298 -15.12 -8.09 -7.98
C ALA A 298 -15.44 -9.05 -6.83
N THR A 299 -14.66 -10.14 -6.76
CA THR A 299 -14.75 -11.15 -5.70
C THR A 299 -13.43 -11.32 -4.97
N VAL A 300 -13.49 -11.38 -3.64
CA VAL A 300 -12.30 -11.54 -2.80
C VAL A 300 -12.06 -13.02 -2.47
N LEU A 301 -10.83 -13.48 -2.69
CA LEU A 301 -10.35 -14.77 -2.19
C LEU A 301 -9.72 -14.57 -0.81
N ALA A 302 -10.54 -14.60 0.23
CA ALA A 302 -10.13 -14.31 1.60
C ALA A 302 -9.21 -15.41 2.14
N PHE A 303 -8.09 -15.02 2.74
CA PHE A 303 -7.08 -15.96 3.27
C PHE A 303 -6.63 -15.62 4.70
N ASP A 304 -7.08 -14.50 5.24
CA ASP A 304 -6.83 -14.05 6.62
C ASP A 304 -8.09 -13.37 7.20
N SER A 305 -8.12 -13.20 8.52
CA SER A 305 -9.27 -12.58 9.21
C SER A 305 -9.58 -11.17 8.71
N ARG A 306 -8.54 -10.40 8.38
CA ARG A 306 -8.61 -9.00 7.99
C ARG A 306 -9.33 -8.81 6.65
N THR A 307 -9.03 -9.68 5.68
CA THR A 307 -9.71 -9.65 4.38
C THR A 307 -11.16 -10.12 4.54
N LEU A 308 -11.39 -11.19 5.29
CA LEU A 308 -12.72 -11.75 5.54
C LEU A 308 -13.64 -10.79 6.30
N GLU A 309 -13.14 -10.14 7.34
CA GLU A 309 -13.88 -9.18 8.16
C GLU A 309 -14.44 -8.04 7.30
N LEU A 310 -13.59 -7.41 6.47
CA LEU A 310 -14.04 -6.36 5.56
C LEU A 310 -15.05 -6.87 4.53
N CYS A 311 -14.87 -8.09 4.01
CA CYS A 311 -15.82 -8.67 3.07
C CYS A 311 -17.19 -8.88 3.71
N ARG A 312 -17.23 -9.31 4.98
CA ARG A 312 -18.48 -9.50 5.71
C ARG A 312 -19.17 -8.18 6.04
N TYR A 313 -18.42 -7.22 6.58
CA TYR A 313 -18.97 -5.92 6.95
C TYR A 313 -19.56 -5.16 5.74
N PHE A 314 -18.83 -5.14 4.62
CA PHE A 314 -19.29 -4.49 3.39
C PHE A 314 -20.13 -5.40 2.50
N GLU A 315 -20.33 -6.66 2.85
CA GLU A 315 -21.02 -7.66 2.02
C GLU A 315 -20.40 -7.78 0.61
N ILE A 316 -19.08 -7.68 0.52
CA ILE A 316 -18.34 -7.90 -0.72
C ILE A 316 -18.37 -9.41 -1.04
N PRO A 317 -18.69 -9.81 -2.27
CA PRO A 317 -18.59 -11.21 -2.69
C PRO A 317 -17.23 -11.81 -2.36
N HIS A 318 -17.23 -12.98 -1.71
CA HIS A 318 -15.99 -13.62 -1.29
C HIS A 318 -16.10 -15.15 -1.20
N ARG A 319 -14.94 -15.80 -1.32
CA ARG A 319 -14.72 -17.22 -1.02
C ARG A 319 -13.48 -17.34 -0.13
N LEU A 320 -13.41 -18.36 0.72
CA LEU A 320 -12.15 -18.68 1.41
C LEU A 320 -11.18 -19.30 0.41
N LEU A 321 -9.96 -18.78 0.33
CA LEU A 321 -8.93 -19.29 -0.58
C LEU A 321 -8.62 -20.77 -0.32
N SER A 322 -8.75 -21.24 0.92
CA SER A 322 -8.59 -22.65 1.30
C SER A 322 -9.67 -23.59 0.75
N GLU A 323 -10.82 -23.04 0.34
CA GLU A 323 -11.96 -23.79 -0.19
C GLU A 323 -12.03 -23.72 -1.72
N VAL A 324 -11.13 -22.97 -2.34
CA VAL A 324 -11.08 -22.77 -3.79
C VAL A 324 -10.24 -23.87 -4.44
N SER A 325 -10.82 -24.53 -5.44
CA SER A 325 -10.11 -25.50 -6.28
C SER A 325 -9.02 -24.83 -7.12
N ALA A 326 -7.95 -25.57 -7.42
CA ALA A 326 -6.92 -25.12 -8.35
C ALA A 326 -7.45 -24.94 -9.78
N ASP A 327 -8.56 -25.62 -10.14
CA ASP A 327 -9.19 -25.56 -11.46
C ASP A 327 -10.32 -24.52 -11.55
N LEU A 328 -10.49 -23.70 -10.51
CA LEU A 328 -11.46 -22.60 -10.44
C LEU A 328 -11.47 -21.78 -11.74
N ASP A 329 -12.64 -21.61 -12.32
CA ASP A 329 -12.86 -20.62 -13.36
C ASP A 329 -13.33 -19.30 -12.74
N PRO A 330 -12.75 -18.12 -13.06
CA PRO A 330 -13.32 -16.85 -12.64
C PRO A 330 -14.75 -16.61 -13.14
N ALA A 331 -15.20 -17.29 -14.21
CA ALA A 331 -16.60 -17.25 -14.65
C ALA A 331 -17.56 -17.77 -13.58
N ASP A 332 -17.17 -18.83 -12.84
CA ASP A 332 -17.99 -19.38 -11.76
C ASP A 332 -18.14 -18.34 -10.63
N LEU A 333 -17.03 -17.72 -10.22
CA LEU A 333 -17.08 -16.66 -9.21
C LEU A 333 -17.91 -15.46 -9.67
N TYR A 334 -17.84 -15.12 -10.96
CA TYR A 334 -18.61 -14.03 -11.54
C TYR A 334 -20.11 -14.34 -11.54
N GLU A 335 -20.49 -15.56 -11.88
CA GLU A 335 -21.88 -16.02 -11.88
C GLU A 335 -22.44 -16.01 -10.44
N GLU A 336 -21.69 -16.54 -9.48
CA GLU A 336 -22.08 -16.61 -8.07
C GLU A 336 -22.09 -15.26 -7.35
N ALA A 337 -21.35 -14.26 -7.85
CA ALA A 337 -21.22 -12.97 -7.18
C ALA A 337 -22.57 -12.24 -7.10
N ASP A 338 -23.00 -11.98 -5.87
CA ASP A 338 -24.17 -11.16 -5.54
C ASP A 338 -23.74 -9.83 -4.89
N PHE A 339 -24.02 -8.72 -5.57
CA PHE A 339 -23.70 -7.37 -5.13
C PHE A 339 -24.88 -6.66 -4.44
N SER A 340 -26.02 -7.34 -4.26
CA SER A 340 -27.23 -6.74 -3.69
C SER A 340 -27.00 -6.23 -2.27
N GLY A 341 -26.36 -7.02 -1.40
CA GLY A 341 -25.99 -6.59 -0.04
C GLY A 341 -24.96 -5.46 -0.04
N LEU A 342 -23.90 -5.59 -0.87
CA LEU A 342 -22.86 -4.56 -1.00
C LEU A 342 -23.45 -3.19 -1.34
N THR A 343 -24.29 -3.12 -2.36
CA THR A 343 -24.83 -1.87 -2.91
C THR A 343 -26.06 -1.39 -2.15
N GLY A 344 -26.96 -2.29 -1.76
CA GLY A 344 -28.21 -1.98 -1.08
C GLY A 344 -28.03 -1.44 0.33
N ASN A 345 -27.04 -1.95 1.07
CA ASN A 345 -26.73 -1.51 2.44
C ASN A 345 -25.61 -0.46 2.49
N HIS A 346 -25.08 0.00 1.34
CA HIS A 346 -23.96 0.94 1.28
C HIS A 346 -24.27 2.28 1.96
N LYS A 347 -25.50 2.80 1.77
CA LYS A 347 -25.93 4.06 2.39
C LYS A 347 -25.89 3.99 3.91
N GLU A 348 -26.33 2.89 4.50
CA GLU A 348 -26.35 2.71 5.95
C GLU A 348 -24.91 2.75 6.52
N ARG A 349 -23.98 2.04 5.88
CA ARG A 349 -22.56 2.07 6.23
C ARG A 349 -21.94 3.45 6.04
N PHE A 350 -22.34 4.16 4.99
CA PHE A 350 -21.93 5.54 4.74
C PHE A 350 -22.41 6.48 5.86
N ASP A 351 -23.68 6.38 6.25
CA ASP A 351 -24.25 7.22 7.31
C ASP A 351 -23.55 6.97 8.65
N ARG A 352 -23.22 5.70 8.98
CA ARG A 352 -22.38 5.36 10.15
C ARG A 352 -21.00 6.01 10.08
N PHE A 353 -20.34 5.92 8.92
CA PHE A 353 -19.02 6.52 8.73
C PHE A 353 -19.05 8.04 8.87
N THR A 354 -20.03 8.74 8.29
CA THR A 354 -20.15 10.19 8.44
C THR A 354 -20.50 10.60 9.87
N ALA A 355 -21.37 9.84 10.55
CA ALA A 355 -21.69 10.08 11.96
C ALA A 355 -20.45 9.95 12.86
N PHE A 356 -19.58 8.98 12.57
CA PHE A 356 -18.29 8.83 13.24
C PHE A 356 -17.38 10.05 13.02
N LEU A 357 -17.32 10.60 11.79
CA LEU A 357 -16.55 11.81 11.50
C LEU A 357 -17.08 13.02 12.26
N ASP A 358 -18.41 13.20 12.26
CA ASP A 358 -19.08 14.31 12.94
C ASP A 358 -18.88 14.24 14.46
N LYS A 359 -19.04 13.05 15.05
CA LYS A 359 -18.78 12.80 16.48
C LYS A 359 -17.35 13.14 16.89
N ASN A 360 -16.39 12.95 15.99
CA ASN A 360 -14.97 13.29 16.21
C ASN A 360 -14.58 14.69 15.70
N GLY A 361 -15.55 15.53 15.34
CA GLY A 361 -15.32 16.92 14.94
C GLY A 361 -14.45 17.05 13.68
N LEU A 362 -14.58 16.11 12.73
CA LEU A 362 -13.89 16.13 11.45
C LEU A 362 -14.82 16.67 10.35
N PRO A 363 -14.61 17.92 9.88
CA PRO A 363 -15.30 18.42 8.70
C PRO A 363 -15.04 17.49 7.52
N ASN A 364 -16.08 17.26 6.72
CA ASN A 364 -15.97 16.37 5.58
C ASN A 364 -16.74 16.88 4.36
N THR A 365 -16.32 16.35 3.22
CA THR A 365 -16.79 16.75 1.89
C THR A 365 -18.28 16.45 1.67
N PHE A 366 -18.84 15.50 2.40
CA PHE A 366 -20.24 15.11 2.29
C PHE A 366 -21.16 16.04 3.08
N THR A 367 -20.77 16.40 4.31
CA THR A 367 -21.56 17.31 5.14
C THR A 367 -21.47 18.76 4.69
N HIS A 368 -20.36 19.19 4.09
CA HIS A 368 -20.30 20.53 3.47
C HIS A 368 -21.08 20.59 2.14
N GLY A 369 -21.19 19.46 1.42
CA GLY A 369 -22.13 19.28 0.33
C GLY A 369 -21.55 19.18 -1.09
N ASP A 370 -20.22 19.25 -1.30
CA ASP A 370 -19.64 19.05 -2.65
C ASP A 370 -19.28 17.59 -3.00
N GLY A 371 -19.32 16.65 -2.05
CA GLY A 371 -18.96 15.25 -2.29
C GLY A 371 -17.53 15.02 -2.81
N GLY A 372 -16.66 16.03 -2.71
CA GLY A 372 -15.27 16.02 -3.16
C GLY A 372 -15.08 16.40 -4.62
N VAL A 373 -16.08 17.05 -5.24
CA VAL A 373 -16.00 17.52 -6.65
C VAL A 373 -14.80 18.44 -6.87
N ALA A 374 -14.51 19.38 -5.96
CA ALA A 374 -13.37 20.27 -6.09
C ALA A 374 -12.03 19.51 -6.01
N PHE A 375 -11.95 18.54 -5.10
CA PHE A 375 -10.79 17.65 -4.95
C PHE A 375 -10.55 16.85 -6.24
N GLU A 376 -11.59 16.22 -6.79
CA GLU A 376 -11.48 15.44 -8.03
C GLU A 376 -11.10 16.30 -9.23
N LYS A 377 -11.68 17.49 -9.35
CA LYS A 377 -11.32 18.45 -10.42
C LYS A 377 -9.83 18.79 -10.37
N LYS A 378 -9.30 19.08 -9.18
CA LYS A 378 -7.86 19.35 -9.00
C LYS A 378 -7.03 18.11 -9.33
N LEU A 379 -7.42 16.94 -8.83
CA LEU A 379 -6.70 15.69 -9.08
C LEU A 379 -6.63 15.36 -10.58
N ARG A 380 -7.74 15.50 -11.31
CA ARG A 380 -7.82 15.26 -12.76
C ARG A 380 -7.08 16.29 -13.61
N SER A 381 -6.66 17.42 -13.04
CA SER A 381 -5.82 18.40 -13.75
C SER A 381 -4.33 18.01 -13.79
N LEU A 382 -3.94 16.98 -13.03
CA LEU A 382 -2.57 16.50 -12.91
C LEU A 382 -2.33 15.30 -13.84
N SER A 383 -1.09 15.14 -14.31
CA SER A 383 -0.67 14.01 -15.14
C SER A 383 0.16 13.04 -14.31
N PHE A 384 -0.44 11.90 -13.95
CA PHE A 384 0.22 10.86 -13.15
C PHE A 384 0.97 9.83 -14.02
N PRO A 385 2.05 9.22 -13.51
CA PRO A 385 2.67 8.08 -14.19
C PRO A 385 1.67 6.94 -14.37
N PRO A 386 1.68 6.22 -15.51
CA PRO A 386 0.87 5.02 -15.68
C PRO A 386 1.35 3.91 -14.73
N GLY A 387 0.56 2.83 -14.62
CA GLY A 387 0.95 1.64 -13.86
C GLY A 387 2.33 1.12 -14.28
N VAL A 388 3.19 0.86 -13.30
CA VAL A 388 4.53 0.29 -13.48
C VAL A 388 4.41 -1.02 -14.27
N ARG A 389 5.15 -1.12 -15.37
CA ARG A 389 5.16 -2.26 -16.29
C ARG A 389 6.43 -3.10 -16.11
N PRO A 390 6.39 -4.40 -16.45
CA PRO A 390 7.58 -5.22 -16.61
C PRO A 390 8.64 -4.55 -17.45
N TRP A 391 9.89 -4.79 -17.08
CA TRP A 391 11.04 -4.48 -17.92
C TRP A 391 11.22 -5.60 -18.94
N ASN A 392 10.43 -5.54 -20.01
CA ASN A 392 10.47 -6.50 -21.12
C ASN A 392 11.26 -6.01 -22.33
N ASP A 393 11.42 -4.70 -22.47
CA ASP A 393 11.79 -4.12 -23.76
C ASP A 393 13.24 -3.66 -23.88
N ALA A 394 13.70 -3.75 -25.12
CA ALA A 394 14.85 -3.06 -25.71
C ALA A 394 14.57 -1.55 -25.97
N ASP A 395 13.64 -0.95 -25.23
CA ASP A 395 13.31 0.48 -25.33
C ASP A 395 14.42 1.33 -24.69
N LEU A 396 15.27 1.90 -25.56
CA LEU A 396 16.37 2.78 -25.17
C LEU A 396 15.87 4.01 -24.39
N ALA A 397 14.65 4.49 -24.61
CA ALA A 397 14.12 5.66 -23.89
C ALA A 397 13.83 5.33 -22.42
N SER A 398 13.12 4.23 -22.14
CA SER A 398 12.91 3.74 -20.77
C SER A 398 14.25 3.45 -20.06
N LEU A 399 15.21 2.82 -20.76
CA LEU A 399 16.54 2.53 -20.23
C LEU A 399 17.34 3.80 -19.90
N ALA A 400 17.29 4.81 -20.76
CA ALA A 400 17.98 6.07 -20.55
C ALA A 400 17.48 6.78 -19.28
N GLY A 401 16.16 6.80 -19.04
CA GLY A 401 15.58 7.37 -17.81
C GLY A 401 16.06 6.63 -16.55
N ARG A 402 16.00 5.29 -16.57
CA ARG A 402 16.44 4.42 -15.47
C ARG A 402 17.92 4.60 -15.16
N PHE A 403 18.79 4.52 -16.17
CA PHE A 403 20.23 4.69 -15.99
C PHE A 403 20.61 6.11 -15.61
N GLY A 404 19.92 7.12 -16.17
CA GLY A 404 20.08 8.52 -15.77
C GLY A 404 19.79 8.72 -14.29
N TRP A 405 18.69 8.17 -13.79
CA TRP A 405 18.34 8.23 -12.37
C TRP A 405 19.40 7.54 -11.49
N LEU A 406 19.85 6.34 -11.87
CA LEU A 406 20.92 5.64 -11.16
C LEU A 406 22.22 6.44 -11.14
N GLN A 407 22.62 7.04 -12.26
CA GLN A 407 23.82 7.87 -12.36
C GLN A 407 23.74 9.12 -11.48
N GLN A 408 22.56 9.77 -11.41
CA GLN A 408 22.32 10.88 -10.51
C GLN A 408 22.48 10.44 -9.05
N ARG A 409 21.85 9.31 -8.65
CA ARG A 409 21.95 8.79 -7.28
C ARG A 409 23.38 8.42 -6.88
N ILE A 410 24.16 7.84 -7.79
CA ILE A 410 25.59 7.55 -7.56
C ILE A 410 26.35 8.86 -7.28
N THR A 411 26.11 9.89 -8.07
CA THR A 411 26.76 11.21 -7.92
C THR A 411 26.40 11.89 -6.59
N GLU A 412 25.12 11.83 -6.20
CA GLU A 412 24.65 12.34 -4.90
C GLU A 412 25.28 11.58 -3.73
N LEU A 413 25.37 10.25 -3.81
CA LEU A 413 26.01 9.42 -2.78
C LEU A 413 27.50 9.73 -2.66
N ASP A 414 28.21 9.91 -3.78
CA ASP A 414 29.62 10.30 -3.76
C ASP A 414 29.81 11.67 -3.11
N THR A 415 28.92 12.62 -3.40
CA THR A 415 28.93 13.95 -2.80
C THR A 415 28.66 13.91 -1.29
N HIS A 416 27.63 13.17 -0.85
CA HIS A 416 27.34 12.97 0.57
C HIS A 416 28.49 12.26 1.29
N ASN A 417 29.09 11.24 0.68
CA ASN A 417 30.24 10.55 1.25
C ASN A 417 31.45 11.49 1.39
N ALA A 418 31.70 12.36 0.41
CA ALA A 418 32.75 13.36 0.49
C ALA A 418 32.48 14.40 1.59
N GLN A 419 31.22 14.77 1.80
CA GLN A 419 30.81 15.66 2.88
C GLN A 419 31.00 14.99 4.25
N LEU A 420 30.48 13.78 4.45
CA LEU A 420 30.64 13.01 5.68
C LEU A 420 32.11 12.78 6.05
N LYS A 421 32.98 12.52 5.06
CA LYS A 421 34.44 12.41 5.29
C LYS A 421 35.05 13.73 5.77
N ARG A 422 34.62 14.87 5.22
CA ARG A 422 35.07 16.20 5.66
C ARG A 422 34.60 16.50 7.08
N ASP A 423 33.35 16.19 7.40
CA ASP A 423 32.78 16.42 8.74
C ASP A 423 33.43 15.53 9.80
N LEU A 424 33.68 14.25 9.48
CA LEU A 424 34.45 13.34 10.32
C LEU A 424 35.89 13.82 10.56
N ALA A 425 36.53 14.42 9.55
CA ALA A 425 37.87 14.99 9.69
C ALA A 425 37.90 16.25 10.58
N LYS A 426 36.82 17.05 10.55
CA LYS A 426 36.65 18.26 11.38
C LYS A 426 36.29 17.95 12.83
N ASN A 427 35.50 16.90 13.08
CA ASN A 427 34.93 16.59 14.40
C ASN A 427 35.75 15.61 15.26
N ARG A 428 37.01 15.29 14.89
CA ARG A 428 37.91 14.51 15.74
C ARG A 428 38.71 15.42 16.70
N PRO A 429 38.63 15.24 18.04
CA PRO A 429 39.59 15.82 18.96
C PRO A 429 40.98 15.26 18.62
N GLY A 430 41.95 16.13 18.30
CA GLY A 430 43.34 15.74 18.02
C GLY A 430 43.73 15.58 16.54
N ALA A 431 42.93 16.07 15.58
CA ALA A 431 43.14 15.89 14.13
C ALA A 431 44.48 16.40 13.55
N LYS A 432 45.31 17.15 14.30
CA LYS A 432 46.66 17.54 13.83
C LYS A 432 47.69 16.39 13.86
N ALA A 433 47.49 15.33 14.65
CA ALA A 433 48.46 14.23 14.75
C ALA A 433 48.22 13.09 13.74
N ALA A 434 46.96 12.79 13.42
CA ALA A 434 46.61 11.68 12.51
C ALA A 434 46.78 12.02 11.01
N ALA A 435 46.69 13.30 10.63
CA ALA A 435 46.84 13.75 9.25
C ALA A 435 48.27 13.53 8.70
N LYS A 436 49.30 13.52 9.57
CA LYS A 436 50.69 13.24 9.18
C LYS A 436 50.98 11.75 8.95
N ALA A 437 50.21 10.84 9.55
CA ALA A 437 50.41 9.40 9.42
C ALA A 437 49.71 8.78 8.19
N ALA A 438 48.68 9.43 7.65
CA ALA A 438 47.94 8.96 6.47
C ALA A 438 48.57 9.36 5.12
N ALA A 439 49.64 10.16 5.12
CA ALA A 439 50.26 10.69 3.91
C ALA A 439 51.17 9.70 3.15
N VAL A 440 51.27 8.43 3.56
CA VAL A 440 52.26 7.48 2.99
C VAL A 440 51.66 6.28 2.26
N ILE A 441 50.33 6.12 2.14
CA ILE A 441 49.77 5.02 1.35
C ILE A 441 48.61 5.48 0.47
N PRO A 442 48.77 5.60 -0.85
CA PRO A 442 47.65 5.85 -1.73
C PRO A 442 46.79 4.58 -1.84
N ALA A 443 45.57 4.64 -1.31
CA ALA A 443 44.57 3.61 -1.55
C ALA A 443 44.17 3.62 -3.05
N PRO A 444 44.15 2.46 -3.75
CA PRO A 444 43.83 2.44 -5.16
C PRO A 444 42.34 2.76 -5.38
N SER A 445 42.04 3.51 -6.45
CA SER A 445 40.67 3.89 -6.79
C SER A 445 39.78 2.65 -6.99
N ILE A 446 38.48 2.83 -6.73
CA ILE A 446 37.43 1.80 -6.85
C ILE A 446 37.49 1.08 -8.21
N TYR A 447 37.91 1.79 -9.27
CA TYR A 447 38.13 1.26 -10.61
C TYR A 447 39.16 0.11 -10.67
N ARG A 448 40.23 0.15 -9.86
CA ARG A 448 41.23 -0.94 -9.77
C ARG A 448 40.71 -2.15 -8.99
N ARG A 449 39.83 -1.95 -7.99
CA ARG A 449 39.17 -3.06 -7.27
C ARG A 449 38.14 -3.76 -8.17
N ALA A 450 37.36 -3.00 -8.93
CA ALA A 450 36.45 -3.55 -9.94
C ALA A 450 37.22 -4.35 -11.01
N LYS A 451 38.32 -3.81 -11.54
CA LYS A 451 39.14 -4.54 -12.54
C LYS A 451 39.74 -5.86 -12.03
N ARG A 452 40.04 -5.97 -10.72
CA ARG A 452 40.52 -7.22 -10.09
C ARG A 452 39.40 -8.23 -9.85
N ALA A 453 38.20 -7.78 -9.48
CA ALA A 453 37.04 -8.65 -9.24
C ALA A 453 36.50 -9.26 -10.55
N VAL A 454 36.52 -8.51 -11.66
CA VAL A 454 35.98 -8.96 -12.95
C VAL A 454 37.06 -9.57 -13.87
N GLY A 455 38.34 -9.22 -13.69
CA GLY A 455 39.43 -9.67 -14.58
C GLY A 455 39.81 -11.15 -14.47
N GLY A 456 39.59 -11.78 -13.30
CA GLY A 456 39.85 -13.21 -13.09
C GLY A 456 38.82 -14.12 -13.80
N PRO A 457 37.51 -13.86 -13.64
CA PRO A 457 36.45 -14.59 -14.34
C PRO A 457 36.50 -14.43 -15.88
N LEU A 458 36.74 -13.22 -16.39
CA LEU A 458 36.83 -12.96 -17.85
C LEU A 458 38.00 -13.69 -18.53
N ARG A 459 39.15 -13.83 -17.85
CA ARG A 459 40.30 -14.60 -18.38
C ARG A 459 40.07 -16.12 -18.40
N ARG A 460 39.13 -16.64 -17.61
CA ARG A 460 38.73 -18.06 -17.64
C ARG A 460 37.70 -18.34 -18.74
N ALA A 461 36.81 -17.39 -19.03
CA ALA A 461 35.81 -17.51 -20.09
C ALA A 461 36.38 -17.36 -21.51
N LEU A 462 37.55 -16.74 -21.68
CA LEU A 462 38.16 -16.42 -22.98
C LEU A 462 39.36 -17.31 -23.38
N LYS A 463 39.61 -18.44 -22.69
CA LYS A 463 40.65 -19.39 -23.13
C LYS A 463 40.08 -20.31 -24.23
N PRO A 464 40.72 -20.43 -25.40
CA PRO A 464 40.33 -21.43 -26.39
C PRO A 464 40.63 -22.83 -25.83
N SER A 465 39.67 -23.74 -25.99
CA SER A 465 39.82 -25.16 -25.65
C SER A 465 40.96 -25.77 -26.46
N LYS A 466 41.91 -26.43 -25.77
CA LYS A 466 42.81 -27.39 -26.40
C LYS A 466 42.20 -28.78 -26.32
#